data_AF-A0A2H3TTN0-F1
#
_entry.id   AF-A0A2H3TTN0-F1
#
_cell.length_a   1.000
_cell.length_b   1.000
_cell.length_c   1.000
_cell.angle_alpha   90.00
_cell.angle_beta   90.00
_cell.angle_gamma   90.00
#
_symmetry.space_group_name_H-M   'P 1'
#
loop_
_entity.id
_entity.type
_entity.pdbx_description
1 polymer ?
#
loop_
_entity_poly.entity_id
_entity_poly.type
_entity_poly.pdbx_seq_one_letter_code
_entity_poly.pdbx_strand_id
1 'polypeptide(L)'
;MEELSVIRQFLEKPYDLTTLEQKLEWQTEAQRLDERLTNWREEFVAIVFRMINAERDHAPRGEMEPLITLVNCVLNMAILVLLQQMAPFPQEIERGYEPWAFATTRCVYACENLAAKVRRIRADQLDSQTPHLILPMFSAARFYIAYSKALDADVPVNLHTLAFTLHICGQHWPLAQQYETIIRAAVAEHRSPISQCVLPLEFYDLRYSTLEIISLLQETAQKLNL
;
A
#
# COMPACT_ATOMS: atom_id res chain seq x y z
N MET A 1 -14.13 5.82 -12.15
CA MET A 1 -12.85 5.15 -12.46
C MET A 1 -11.85 6.07 -13.18
N GLU A 2 -12.15 7.35 -13.38
CA GLU A 2 -11.24 8.31 -14.04
C GLU A 2 -9.98 8.60 -13.21
N GLU A 3 -10.09 8.72 -11.88
CA GLU A 3 -8.96 9.07 -11.01
C GLU A 3 -7.77 8.10 -11.11
N LEU A 4 -8.03 6.79 -11.18
CA LEU A 4 -6.97 5.79 -11.33
C LEU A 4 -6.29 5.87 -12.70
N SER A 5 -7.04 6.27 -13.74
CA SER A 5 -6.49 6.43 -15.08
C SER A 5 -5.55 7.62 -15.18
N VAL A 6 -5.86 8.72 -14.47
CA VAL A 6 -5.00 9.91 -14.43
C VAL A 6 -3.71 9.61 -13.67
N ILE A 7 -3.78 8.89 -12.53
CA ILE A 7 -2.59 8.45 -11.80
C ILE A 7 -1.71 7.57 -12.67
N ARG A 8 -2.31 6.61 -13.38
CA ARG A 8 -1.56 5.75 -14.31
C ARG A 8 -0.86 6.57 -15.39
N GLN A 9 -1.57 7.51 -16.03
CA GLN A 9 -0.97 8.38 -17.05
C GLN A 9 0.17 9.22 -16.50
N PHE A 10 0.06 9.71 -15.26
CA PHE A 10 1.13 10.41 -14.57
C PHE A 10 2.36 9.52 -14.35
N LEU A 11 2.16 8.29 -13.88
CA LEU A 11 3.25 7.34 -13.63
C LEU A 11 3.95 6.86 -14.91
N GLU A 12 3.26 6.89 -16.05
CA GLU A 12 3.85 6.57 -17.37
C GLU A 12 4.73 7.71 -17.91
N LYS A 13 4.68 8.92 -17.34
CA LYS A 13 5.53 10.05 -17.78
C LYS A 13 6.98 9.85 -17.31
N PRO A 14 7.97 9.98 -18.20
CA PRO A 14 9.37 9.90 -17.80
C PRO A 14 9.79 11.21 -17.12
N TYR A 15 10.16 11.13 -15.85
CA TYR A 15 10.79 12.22 -15.11
C TYR A 15 12.20 11.82 -14.69
N ASP A 16 13.17 12.68 -14.96
CA ASP A 16 14.50 12.63 -14.36
C ASP A 16 14.47 13.35 -13.01
N LEU A 17 14.26 12.57 -11.95
CA LEU A 17 14.18 13.07 -10.58
C LEU A 17 15.54 13.55 -10.03
N THR A 18 16.64 13.34 -10.76
CA THR A 18 17.97 13.87 -10.39
C THR A 18 18.10 15.36 -10.72
N THR A 19 17.32 15.84 -11.70
CA THR A 19 17.27 17.25 -12.08
C THR A 19 16.27 18.00 -11.22
N LEU A 20 16.68 19.12 -10.60
CA LEU A 20 15.83 19.91 -9.69
C LEU A 20 14.52 20.37 -10.35
N GLU A 21 14.59 20.85 -11.60
CA GLU A 21 13.42 21.34 -12.34
C GLU A 21 12.36 20.24 -12.52
N GLN A 22 12.75 19.09 -13.08
CA GLN A 22 11.83 17.97 -13.30
C GLN A 22 11.34 17.36 -11.99
N LYS A 23 12.17 17.34 -10.94
CA LYS A 23 11.76 16.93 -9.59
C LYS A 23 10.67 17.84 -9.02
N LEU A 24 10.81 19.17 -9.15
CA LEU A 24 9.80 20.13 -8.67
C LEU A 24 8.51 20.04 -9.49
N GLU A 25 8.61 19.82 -10.79
CA GLU A 25 7.45 19.58 -11.65
C GLU A 25 6.71 18.31 -11.23
N TRP A 26 7.43 17.19 -11.05
CA TRP A 26 6.89 15.93 -10.56
C TRP A 26 6.19 16.12 -9.22
N GLN A 27 6.81 16.81 -8.26
CA GLN A 27 6.25 17.06 -6.93
C GLN A 27 4.96 17.89 -7.01
N THR A 28 4.94 18.91 -7.86
CA THR A 28 3.78 19.78 -8.07
C THR A 28 2.61 18.98 -8.67
N GLU A 29 2.87 18.16 -9.69
CA GLU A 29 1.83 17.34 -10.32
C GLU A 29 1.33 16.24 -9.37
N ALA A 30 2.24 15.55 -8.67
CA ALA A 30 1.90 14.54 -7.68
C ALA A 30 1.04 15.12 -6.53
N GLN A 31 1.36 16.33 -6.06
CA GLN A 31 0.56 17.00 -5.03
C GLN A 31 -0.86 17.31 -5.51
N ARG A 32 -1.02 17.79 -6.76
CA ARG A 32 -2.35 18.03 -7.35
C ARG A 32 -3.18 16.74 -7.44
N LEU A 33 -2.53 15.62 -7.77
CA LEU A 33 -3.20 14.31 -7.80
C LEU A 33 -3.59 13.83 -6.40
N ASP A 34 -2.74 14.05 -5.41
CA ASP A 34 -3.05 13.75 -4.01
C ASP A 34 -4.24 14.59 -3.48
N GLU A 35 -4.30 15.87 -3.83
CA GLU A 35 -5.42 16.77 -3.51
C GLU A 35 -6.72 16.28 -4.17
N ARG A 36 -6.67 15.89 -5.45
CA ARG A 36 -7.82 15.29 -6.15
C ARG A 36 -8.32 14.01 -5.48
N LEU A 37 -7.41 13.10 -5.12
CA LEU A 37 -7.75 11.87 -4.39
C LEU A 37 -8.37 12.16 -3.02
N THR A 38 -7.89 13.21 -2.35
CA THR A 38 -8.42 13.64 -1.06
C THR A 38 -9.84 14.19 -1.20
N ASN A 39 -10.08 15.08 -2.17
CA ASN A 39 -11.42 15.60 -2.46
C ASN A 39 -12.40 14.47 -2.82
N TRP A 40 -11.98 13.55 -3.69
CA TRP A 40 -12.81 12.40 -4.06
C TRP A 40 -13.17 11.53 -2.85
N ARG A 41 -12.23 11.34 -1.91
CA ARG A 41 -12.48 10.61 -0.66
C ARG A 41 -13.53 11.31 0.19
N GLU A 42 -13.46 12.63 0.32
CA GLU A 42 -14.42 13.42 1.10
C GLU A 42 -15.83 13.32 0.50
N GLU A 43 -15.96 13.45 -0.83
CA GLU A 43 -17.22 13.26 -1.54
C GLU A 43 -17.77 11.84 -1.35
N PHE A 44 -16.91 10.82 -1.47
CA PHE A 44 -17.29 9.44 -1.24
C PHE A 44 -17.82 9.21 0.19
N VAL A 45 -17.12 9.73 1.20
CA VAL A 45 -17.57 9.65 2.61
C VAL A 45 -18.92 10.34 2.79
N ALA A 46 -19.13 11.51 2.19
CA ALA A 46 -20.40 12.22 2.26
C ALA A 46 -21.55 11.44 1.59
N ILE A 47 -21.29 10.76 0.47
CA ILE A 47 -22.27 9.89 -0.19
C ILE A 47 -22.59 8.68 0.69
N VAL A 48 -21.57 7.99 1.20
CA VAL A 48 -21.74 6.82 2.08
C VAL A 48 -22.56 7.20 3.32
N PHE A 49 -22.27 8.33 3.95
CA PHE A 49 -23.01 8.80 5.12
C PHE A 49 -24.49 9.07 4.80
N ARG A 50 -24.77 9.70 3.66
CA ARG A 50 -26.15 9.92 3.19
C ARG A 50 -26.87 8.61 2.90
N MET A 51 -26.19 7.65 2.28
CA MET A 51 -26.74 6.33 1.96
C MET A 51 -27.12 5.56 3.23
N ILE A 52 -26.20 5.45 4.18
CA ILE A 52 -26.43 4.76 5.47
C ILE A 52 -27.61 5.38 6.21
N ASN A 53 -27.73 6.71 6.22
CA ASN A 53 -28.82 7.41 6.91
C ASN A 53 -30.16 7.35 6.14
N ALA A 54 -30.15 7.11 4.83
CA ALA A 54 -31.36 6.99 4.02
C ALA A 54 -31.97 5.58 4.05
N GLU A 55 -31.17 4.56 4.33
CA GLU A 55 -31.63 3.18 4.49
C GLU A 55 -32.45 3.05 5.80
N ARG A 56 -33.73 2.73 5.66
CA ARG A 56 -34.74 2.75 6.76
C ARG A 56 -34.38 1.85 7.95
N ASP A 57 -33.52 0.85 7.77
CA ASP A 57 -33.16 -0.13 8.78
C ASP A 57 -31.86 0.14 9.53
N HIS A 58 -31.19 1.29 9.34
CA HIS A 58 -29.95 1.66 10.04
C HIS A 58 -29.01 0.46 10.20
N ALA A 59 -28.53 -0.09 9.09
CA ALA A 59 -27.66 -1.26 9.11
C ALA A 59 -26.48 -1.00 10.07
N PRO A 60 -26.35 -1.76 11.18
CA PRO A 60 -25.29 -1.50 12.14
C PRO A 60 -23.95 -1.71 11.45
N ARG A 61 -23.15 -0.63 11.38
CA ARG A 61 -21.84 -0.56 10.72
C ARG A 61 -21.90 -0.56 9.18
N GLY A 62 -22.88 0.09 8.56
CA GLY A 62 -22.96 0.23 7.10
C GLY A 62 -21.69 0.82 6.45
N GLU A 63 -20.86 1.57 7.18
CA GLU A 63 -19.56 2.04 6.70
C GLU A 63 -18.52 0.92 6.54
N MET A 64 -18.78 -0.27 7.09
CA MET A 64 -17.93 -1.46 7.02
C MET A 64 -18.39 -2.45 5.95
N GLU A 65 -19.41 -2.11 5.16
CA GLU A 65 -19.80 -2.91 3.99
C GLU A 65 -18.59 -3.22 3.10
N PRO A 66 -18.48 -4.44 2.53
CA PRO A 66 -17.27 -4.88 1.83
C PRO A 66 -16.82 -3.94 0.72
N LEU A 67 -17.76 -3.40 -0.07
CA LEU A 67 -17.44 -2.45 -1.15
C LEU A 67 -16.91 -1.12 -0.61
N ILE A 68 -17.50 -0.59 0.46
CA ILE A 68 -17.04 0.66 1.09
C ILE A 68 -15.64 0.45 1.68
N THR A 69 -15.42 -0.69 2.32
CA THR A 69 -14.10 -1.08 2.85
C THR A 69 -13.06 -1.21 1.74
N LEU A 70 -13.41 -1.87 0.62
CA LEU A 70 -12.55 -1.98 -0.56
C LEU A 70 -12.16 -0.60 -1.10
N VAL A 71 -13.13 0.28 -1.34
CA VAL A 71 -12.87 1.62 -1.88
C VAL A 71 -11.88 2.39 -0.99
N ASN A 72 -12.07 2.37 0.33
CA ASN A 72 -11.13 3.01 1.27
C ASN A 72 -9.71 2.44 1.15
N CYS A 73 -9.58 1.12 1.05
CA CYS A 73 -8.27 0.46 0.94
C CYS A 73 -7.60 0.76 -0.41
N VAL A 74 -8.35 0.74 -1.51
CA VAL A 74 -7.84 1.07 -2.86
C VAL A 74 -7.39 2.52 -2.94
N LEU A 75 -8.12 3.46 -2.33
CA LEU A 75 -7.66 4.86 -2.27
C LEU A 75 -6.35 5.03 -1.50
N ASN A 76 -6.17 4.32 -0.38
CA ASN A 76 -4.90 4.35 0.34
C ASN A 76 -3.78 3.72 -0.50
N MET A 77 -4.06 2.63 -1.21
CA MET A 77 -3.10 2.03 -2.15
C MET A 77 -2.73 2.99 -3.28
N ALA A 78 -3.69 3.76 -3.81
CA ALA A 78 -3.42 4.76 -4.85
C ALA A 78 -2.43 5.85 -4.39
N ILE A 79 -2.55 6.31 -3.13
CA ILE A 79 -1.58 7.23 -2.52
C ILE A 79 -0.20 6.59 -2.45
N LEU A 80 -0.11 5.32 -2.03
CA LEU A 80 1.18 4.60 -1.99
C LEU A 80 1.80 4.53 -3.38
N VAL A 81 1.06 4.04 -4.38
CA VAL A 81 1.54 3.93 -5.76
C VAL A 81 1.98 5.28 -6.33
N LEU A 82 1.28 6.36 -6.00
CA LEU A 82 1.62 7.71 -6.44
C LEU A 82 2.91 8.25 -5.80
N LEU A 83 3.11 8.05 -4.50
CA LEU A 83 4.08 8.82 -3.71
C LEU A 83 5.26 8.00 -3.16
N GLN A 84 5.17 6.67 -3.09
CA GLN A 84 6.16 5.84 -2.39
C GLN A 84 7.59 5.99 -2.92
N GLN A 85 7.78 6.26 -4.22
CA GLN A 85 9.11 6.42 -4.82
C GLN A 85 9.90 7.58 -4.20
N MET A 86 9.19 8.60 -3.70
CA MET A 86 9.78 9.75 -3.02
C MET A 86 9.92 9.55 -1.50
N ALA A 87 9.49 8.42 -0.94
CA ALA A 87 9.76 8.09 0.46
C ALA A 87 11.18 7.51 0.63
N PRO A 88 11.74 7.52 1.85
CA PRO A 88 12.95 6.78 2.18
C PRO A 88 12.82 5.29 1.87
N PHE A 89 13.85 4.73 1.25
CA PHE A 89 14.07 3.30 1.02
C PHE A 89 15.55 2.99 1.31
N PRO A 90 15.94 1.73 1.54
CA PRO A 90 17.24 1.38 2.11
C PRO A 90 18.44 1.95 1.35
N GLN A 91 19.49 2.35 2.10
CA GLN A 91 20.66 3.06 1.55
C GLN A 91 21.55 2.16 0.69
N GLU A 92 21.43 0.84 0.80
CA GLU A 92 22.08 -0.13 -0.08
C GLU A 92 21.58 -0.04 -1.53
N ILE A 93 20.47 0.67 -1.75
CA ILE A 93 19.89 0.94 -3.07
C ILE A 93 20.27 2.36 -3.47
N GLU A 94 21.02 2.50 -4.57
CA GLU A 94 21.48 3.80 -5.04
C GLU A 94 20.28 4.73 -5.35
N ARG A 95 20.32 5.92 -4.74
CA ARG A 95 19.31 6.96 -4.85
C ARG A 95 19.93 8.20 -5.48
N GLY A 96 19.39 8.63 -6.62
CA GLY A 96 19.82 9.84 -7.31
C GLY A 96 19.13 11.13 -6.85
N TYR A 97 18.24 11.07 -5.85
CA TYR A 97 17.45 12.22 -5.41
C TYR A 97 17.02 12.15 -3.95
N GLU A 98 16.99 13.29 -3.26
CA GLU A 98 16.55 13.32 -1.86
C GLU A 98 15.08 12.92 -1.67
N PRO A 99 14.74 12.18 -0.59
CA PRO A 99 13.37 11.90 -0.21
C PRO A 99 12.55 13.18 -0.02
N TRP A 100 11.23 13.07 -0.17
CA TRP A 100 10.29 14.15 0.06
C TRP A 100 9.44 13.88 1.29
N ALA A 101 9.54 14.77 2.29
CA ALA A 101 8.85 14.63 3.57
C ALA A 101 7.32 14.56 3.44
N PHE A 102 6.74 15.29 2.47
CA PHE A 102 5.31 15.24 2.20
C PHE A 102 4.88 13.84 1.72
N ALA A 103 5.55 13.29 0.71
CA ALA A 103 5.29 11.93 0.22
C ALA A 103 5.40 10.89 1.33
N THR A 104 6.44 11.01 2.16
CA THR A 104 6.68 10.13 3.30
C THR A 104 5.50 10.16 4.27
N THR A 105 5.11 11.35 4.73
CA THR A 105 3.99 11.54 5.66
C THR A 105 2.68 10.99 5.07
N ARG A 106 2.41 11.25 3.79
CA ARG A 106 1.20 10.78 3.11
C ARG A 106 1.16 9.26 2.98
N CYS A 107 2.28 8.62 2.64
CA CYS A 107 2.36 7.16 2.56
C CYS A 107 2.20 6.49 3.93
N VAL A 108 2.84 7.02 4.98
CA VAL A 108 2.67 6.53 6.35
C VAL A 108 1.20 6.64 6.77
N TYR A 109 0.57 7.81 6.57
CA TYR A 109 -0.84 8.02 6.88
C TYR A 109 -1.78 7.10 6.08
N ALA A 110 -1.48 6.84 4.81
CA ALA A 110 -2.23 5.89 3.99
C ALA A 110 -2.14 4.46 4.56
N CYS A 111 -0.95 4.03 4.99
CA CYS A 111 -0.76 2.72 5.61
C CYS A 111 -1.49 2.62 6.96
N GLU A 112 -1.45 3.66 7.78
CA GLU A 112 -2.15 3.70 9.07
C GLU A 112 -3.66 3.60 8.90
N ASN A 113 -4.24 4.38 7.98
CA ASN A 113 -5.66 4.32 7.66
C ASN A 113 -6.08 2.96 7.10
N LEU A 114 -5.25 2.36 6.25
CA LEU A 114 -5.52 1.03 5.69
C LEU A 114 -5.53 -0.02 6.81
N ALA A 115 -4.50 -0.03 7.66
CA ALA A 115 -4.43 -0.95 8.80
C ALA A 115 -5.60 -0.73 9.79
N ALA A 116 -5.96 0.52 10.07
CA ALA A 116 -7.10 0.84 10.94
C ALA A 116 -8.44 0.38 10.34
N LYS A 117 -8.64 0.53 9.03
CA LYS A 117 -9.85 0.06 8.34
C LYS A 117 -9.92 -1.46 8.35
N VAL A 118 -8.82 -2.13 8.03
CA VAL A 118 -8.73 -3.60 8.02
C VAL A 118 -8.95 -4.20 9.40
N ARG A 119 -8.38 -3.60 10.47
CA ARG A 119 -8.58 -4.04 11.86
C ARG A 119 -10.05 -4.11 12.28
N ARG A 120 -10.90 -3.27 11.68
CA ARG A 120 -12.33 -3.19 12.01
C ARG A 120 -13.18 -4.26 11.33
N ILE A 121 -12.64 -4.97 10.34
CA ILE A 121 -13.31 -6.09 9.68
C ILE A 121 -13.45 -7.22 10.71
N ARG A 122 -14.67 -7.75 10.86
CA ARG A 122 -14.93 -8.83 11.82
C ARG A 122 -14.36 -10.14 11.30
N ALA A 123 -13.97 -11.03 12.20
CA ALA A 123 -13.42 -12.34 11.83
C ALA A 123 -14.37 -13.16 10.94
N ASP A 124 -15.69 -13.14 11.24
CA ASP A 124 -16.73 -13.81 10.45
C ASP A 124 -17.01 -13.14 9.10
N GLN A 125 -16.48 -11.93 8.87
CA GLN A 125 -16.53 -11.24 7.59
C GLN A 125 -15.22 -11.34 6.81
N LEU A 126 -14.14 -11.86 7.41
CA LEU A 126 -12.86 -12.02 6.72
C LEU A 126 -12.96 -13.03 5.56
N ASP A 127 -13.76 -14.08 5.74
CA ASP A 127 -14.00 -15.10 4.73
C ASP A 127 -14.81 -14.58 3.54
N SER A 128 -15.65 -13.57 3.76
CA SER A 128 -16.44 -12.91 2.72
C SER A 128 -15.75 -11.69 2.11
N GLN A 129 -14.52 -11.37 2.55
CA GLN A 129 -13.79 -10.27 1.95
C GLN A 129 -13.34 -10.60 0.53
N THR A 130 -13.42 -9.57 -0.31
CA THR A 130 -13.01 -9.64 -1.70
C THR A 130 -11.49 -9.86 -1.83
N PRO A 131 -11.03 -10.70 -2.76
CA PRO A 131 -9.59 -10.85 -3.05
C PRO A 131 -8.94 -9.53 -3.48
N HIS A 132 -9.73 -8.54 -3.89
CA HIS A 132 -9.24 -7.20 -4.22
C HIS A 132 -8.66 -6.42 -3.02
N LEU A 133 -8.89 -6.86 -1.78
CA LEU A 133 -8.24 -6.28 -0.59
C LEU A 133 -6.79 -6.76 -0.38
N ILE A 134 -6.39 -7.86 -1.01
CA ILE A 134 -5.06 -8.48 -0.83
C ILE A 134 -3.95 -7.52 -1.25
N LEU A 135 -4.07 -6.94 -2.44
CA LEU A 135 -3.04 -6.06 -3.01
C LEU A 135 -2.87 -4.73 -2.23
N PRO A 136 -3.95 -4.03 -1.81
CA PRO A 136 -3.82 -2.90 -0.90
C PRO A 136 -3.11 -3.23 0.41
N MET A 137 -3.48 -4.33 1.07
CA MET A 137 -2.85 -4.76 2.33
C MET A 137 -1.36 -5.07 2.14
N PHE A 138 -1.02 -5.82 1.09
CA PHE A 138 0.37 -6.15 0.81
C PHE A 138 1.20 -4.93 0.45
N SER A 139 0.64 -3.98 -0.33
CA SER A 139 1.36 -2.75 -0.70
C SER A 139 1.68 -1.89 0.52
N ALA A 140 0.74 -1.75 1.46
CA ALA A 140 0.99 -1.06 2.73
C ALA A 140 2.01 -1.81 3.61
N ALA A 141 1.93 -3.14 3.67
CA ALA A 141 2.86 -3.97 4.42
C ALA A 141 4.30 -3.84 3.88
N ARG A 142 4.46 -3.97 2.56
CA ARG A 142 5.74 -3.78 1.86
C ARG A 142 6.32 -2.39 2.11
N PHE A 143 5.49 -1.34 1.99
CA PHE A 143 5.93 0.02 2.28
C PHE A 143 6.48 0.14 3.71
N TYR A 144 5.75 -0.34 4.72
CA TYR A 144 6.23 -0.28 6.11
C TYR A 144 7.58 -0.98 6.31
N ILE A 145 7.79 -2.14 5.70
CA ILE A 145 9.06 -2.87 5.83
C ILE A 145 10.20 -2.11 5.18
N ALA A 146 10.05 -1.72 3.91
CA ALA A 146 11.10 -1.00 3.19
C ALA A 146 11.42 0.36 3.84
N TYR A 147 10.39 1.09 4.27
CA TYR A 147 10.53 2.37 4.97
C TYR A 147 11.21 2.22 6.34
N SER A 148 10.76 1.27 7.18
CA SER A 148 11.41 1.02 8.48
C SER A 148 12.87 0.59 8.30
N LYS A 149 13.17 -0.19 7.25
CA LYS A 149 14.53 -0.64 6.96
C LYS A 149 15.43 0.53 6.55
N ALA A 150 14.90 1.46 5.75
CA ALA A 150 15.59 2.69 5.37
C ALA A 150 15.98 3.58 6.55
N LEU A 151 15.16 3.56 7.61
CA LEU A 151 15.38 4.34 8.81
C LEU A 151 16.13 3.58 9.91
N ASP A 152 16.54 2.33 9.66
CA ASP A 152 17.02 1.39 10.68
C ASP A 152 16.10 1.34 11.93
N ALA A 153 14.79 1.46 11.69
CA ALA A 153 13.76 1.50 12.72
C ALA A 153 13.08 0.13 12.85
N ASP A 154 12.41 -0.09 13.98
CA ASP A 154 11.52 -1.23 14.12
C ASP A 154 10.33 -1.12 13.17
N VAL A 155 9.79 -2.29 12.80
CA VAL A 155 8.62 -2.36 11.95
C VAL A 155 7.37 -2.00 12.77
N PRO A 156 6.47 -1.14 12.27
CA PRO A 156 5.34 -0.67 13.05
C PRO A 156 4.34 -1.77 13.38
N VAL A 157 3.71 -1.67 14.56
CA VAL A 157 2.72 -2.64 15.05
C VAL A 157 1.55 -2.85 14.08
N ASN A 158 1.19 -1.82 13.31
CA ASN A 158 0.16 -1.91 12.28
C ASN A 158 0.48 -2.96 11.20
N LEU A 159 1.76 -3.27 10.95
CA LEU A 159 2.13 -4.36 10.05
C LEU A 159 1.55 -5.70 10.52
N HIS A 160 1.55 -5.98 11.82
CA HIS A 160 1.02 -7.24 12.33
C HIS A 160 -0.47 -7.41 12.01
N THR A 161 -1.24 -6.30 12.03
CA THR A 161 -2.65 -6.34 11.60
C THR A 161 -2.76 -6.73 10.13
N LEU A 162 -1.94 -6.14 9.26
CA LEU A 162 -1.97 -6.44 7.83
C LEU A 162 -1.54 -7.88 7.54
N ALA A 163 -0.45 -8.34 8.16
CA ALA A 163 0.06 -9.70 8.02
C ALA A 163 -0.94 -10.74 8.53
N PHE A 164 -1.55 -10.49 9.69
CA PHE A 164 -2.58 -11.36 10.25
C PHE A 164 -3.81 -11.44 9.35
N THR A 165 -4.29 -10.32 8.81
CA THR A 165 -5.43 -10.36 7.89
C THR A 165 -5.09 -11.08 6.59
N LEU A 166 -3.90 -10.87 6.02
CA LEU A 166 -3.43 -11.64 4.86
C LEU A 166 -3.37 -13.14 5.15
N HIS A 167 -2.92 -13.53 6.35
CA HIS A 167 -2.91 -14.93 6.80
C HIS A 167 -4.32 -15.55 6.77
N ILE A 168 -5.33 -14.87 7.32
CA ILE A 168 -6.73 -15.34 7.31
C ILE A 168 -7.26 -15.41 5.87
N CYS A 169 -7.04 -14.38 5.06
CA CYS A 169 -7.43 -14.40 3.65
C CYS A 169 -6.73 -15.52 2.86
N GLY A 170 -5.53 -15.93 3.26
CA GLY A 170 -4.75 -17.02 2.67
C GLY A 170 -5.43 -18.38 2.74
N GLN A 171 -6.41 -18.56 3.62
CA GLN A 171 -7.21 -19.79 3.71
C GLN A 171 -8.12 -19.98 2.48
N HIS A 172 -8.50 -18.88 1.83
CA HIS A 172 -9.42 -18.87 0.68
C HIS A 172 -8.72 -18.45 -0.62
N TRP A 173 -7.67 -17.62 -0.51
CA TRP A 173 -7.03 -17.00 -1.65
C TRP A 173 -5.52 -17.33 -1.68
N PRO A 174 -5.06 -18.17 -2.63
CA PRO A 174 -3.65 -18.52 -2.74
C PRO A 174 -2.71 -17.31 -2.87
N LEU A 175 -3.16 -16.23 -3.51
CA LEU A 175 -2.40 -14.99 -3.61
C LEU A 175 -2.14 -14.35 -2.23
N ALA A 176 -3.12 -14.37 -1.33
CA ALA A 176 -2.95 -13.84 0.03
C ALA A 176 -1.94 -14.68 0.82
N GLN A 177 -1.96 -16.00 0.65
CA GLN A 177 -0.98 -16.90 1.26
C GLN A 177 0.44 -16.60 0.76
N GLN A 178 0.63 -16.47 -0.55
CA GLN A 178 1.94 -16.12 -1.13
C GLN A 178 2.47 -14.79 -0.58
N TYR A 179 1.61 -13.77 -0.52
CA TYR A 179 1.97 -12.46 0.00
C TYR A 179 2.22 -12.48 1.51
N GLU A 180 1.49 -13.29 2.29
CA GLU A 180 1.79 -13.49 3.71
C GLU A 180 3.16 -14.13 3.92
N THR A 181 3.51 -15.17 3.15
CA THR A 181 4.83 -15.82 3.19
C THR A 181 5.95 -14.80 2.93
N ILE A 182 5.79 -13.96 1.90
CA ILE A 182 6.76 -12.90 1.58
C ILE A 182 6.91 -11.92 2.74
N ILE A 183 5.79 -11.42 3.30
CA ILE A 183 5.83 -10.46 4.42
C ILE A 183 6.50 -11.08 5.65
N ARG A 184 6.25 -12.37 5.94
CA ARG A 184 6.91 -13.05 7.05
C ARG A 184 8.41 -13.20 6.85
N ALA A 185 8.86 -13.57 5.65
CA ALA A 185 10.29 -13.62 5.32
C ALA A 185 10.93 -12.23 5.47
N ALA A 186 10.28 -11.20 4.93
CA ALA A 186 10.75 -9.82 5.01
C ALA A 186 10.93 -9.33 6.46
N VAL A 187 9.97 -9.66 7.34
CA VAL A 187 10.00 -9.30 8.76
C VAL A 187 11.10 -10.07 9.49
N ALA A 188 11.27 -11.36 9.19
CA ALA A 188 12.32 -12.19 9.81
C ALA A 188 13.73 -11.66 9.48
N GLU A 189 13.91 -11.11 8.27
CA GLU A 189 15.18 -10.61 7.76
C GLU A 189 15.31 -9.08 7.86
N HIS A 190 14.41 -8.41 8.57
CA HIS A 190 14.30 -6.94 8.59
C HIS A 190 15.60 -6.23 8.95
N ARG A 191 16.41 -6.83 9.84
CA ARG A 191 17.71 -6.30 10.29
C ARG A 191 18.91 -6.81 9.49
N SER A 192 18.72 -7.76 8.58
CA SER A 192 19.79 -8.31 7.74
C SER A 192 20.11 -7.35 6.58
N PRO A 193 21.36 -7.20 6.13
CA PRO A 193 21.66 -6.45 4.90
C PRO A 193 20.87 -6.99 3.70
N ILE A 194 20.44 -6.12 2.77
CA ILE A 194 19.63 -6.56 1.59
C ILE A 194 20.33 -7.66 0.79
N SER A 195 21.66 -7.61 0.67
CA SER A 195 22.46 -8.61 -0.04
C SER A 195 22.37 -10.03 0.56
N GLN A 196 21.85 -10.16 1.79
CA GLN A 196 21.65 -11.42 2.49
C GLN A 196 20.18 -11.82 2.58
N CYS A 197 19.25 -10.95 2.17
CA CYS A 197 17.83 -11.25 2.19
C CYS A 197 17.46 -12.22 1.07
N VAL A 198 16.48 -13.08 1.33
CA VAL A 198 15.90 -13.98 0.30
C VAL A 198 15.00 -13.25 -0.68
N LEU A 199 14.52 -12.06 -0.29
CA LEU A 199 13.65 -11.23 -1.11
C LEU A 199 14.47 -10.43 -2.14
N PRO A 200 13.91 -10.22 -3.34
CA PRO A 200 14.55 -9.44 -4.39
C PRO A 200 14.78 -7.99 -3.96
N LEU A 201 15.80 -7.34 -4.54
CA LEU A 201 16.11 -5.92 -4.29
C LEU A 201 14.89 -5.03 -4.54
N GLU A 202 14.12 -5.33 -5.58
CA GLU A 202 12.92 -4.62 -6.01
C GLU A 202 11.81 -4.65 -4.95
N PHE A 203 11.82 -5.63 -4.03
CA PHE A 203 10.91 -5.61 -2.89
C PHE A 203 11.18 -4.39 -1.98
N TYR A 204 12.44 -4.03 -1.79
CA TYR A 204 12.87 -2.92 -0.95
C TYR A 204 12.95 -1.58 -1.70
N ASP A 205 13.08 -1.62 -3.03
CA ASP A 205 13.11 -0.44 -3.87
C ASP A 205 11.69 0.11 -4.13
N LEU A 206 11.33 1.17 -3.40
CA LEU A 206 10.01 1.80 -3.50
C LEU A 206 9.76 2.53 -4.83
N ARG A 207 10.74 2.61 -5.74
CA ARG A 207 10.49 3.09 -7.11
C ARG A 207 9.61 2.14 -7.89
N TYR A 208 9.69 0.84 -7.60
CA TYR A 208 8.80 -0.15 -8.18
C TYR A 208 7.51 -0.23 -7.38
N SER A 209 6.38 -0.03 -8.05
CA SER A 209 5.07 -0.38 -7.50
C SER A 209 4.95 -1.88 -7.32
N THR A 210 4.12 -2.31 -6.36
CA THR A 210 3.81 -3.73 -6.17
C THR A 210 3.33 -4.39 -7.45
N LEU A 211 2.58 -3.65 -8.28
CA LEU A 211 2.00 -4.14 -9.54
C LEU A 211 3.08 -4.48 -10.59
N GLU A 212 4.15 -3.68 -10.64
CA GLU A 212 5.25 -3.87 -11.61
C GLU A 212 6.10 -5.11 -11.30
N ILE A 213 6.13 -5.52 -10.02
CA ILE A 213 6.98 -6.63 -9.55
C ILE A 213 6.18 -7.90 -9.22
N ILE A 214 4.91 -8.00 -9.63
CA ILE A 214 4.05 -9.15 -9.29
C ILE A 214 4.68 -10.48 -9.68
N SER A 215 5.19 -10.60 -10.91
CA SER A 215 5.79 -11.85 -11.40
C SER A 215 6.98 -12.26 -10.54
N LEU A 216 7.86 -11.31 -10.24
CA LEU A 216 9.03 -11.52 -9.39
C LEU A 216 8.65 -11.94 -7.97
N LEU A 217 7.61 -11.32 -7.39
CA LEU A 217 7.08 -11.68 -6.08
C LEU A 217 6.49 -13.09 -6.08
N GLN A 218 5.75 -13.48 -7.12
CA GLN A 218 5.15 -14.81 -7.24
C GLN A 218 6.22 -15.90 -7.36
N GLU A 219 7.25 -15.68 -8.19
CA GLU A 219 8.40 -16.59 -8.29
C GLU A 219 9.13 -16.72 -6.95
N THR A 220 9.30 -15.62 -6.23
CA THR A 220 9.94 -15.62 -4.91
C THR A 220 9.10 -16.40 -3.90
N ALA A 221 7.78 -16.18 -3.86
CA ALA A 221 6.88 -16.94 -2.99
C ALA A 221 6.91 -18.44 -3.28
N GLN A 222 7.03 -18.85 -4.55
CA GLN A 222 7.16 -20.27 -4.89
C GLN A 222 8.45 -20.86 -4.33
N LYS A 223 9.58 -20.14 -4.41
CA LYS A 223 10.87 -20.56 -3.84
C LYS A 223 10.85 -20.68 -2.32
N LEU A 224 10.11 -19.81 -1.63
CA LEU A 224 10.00 -19.81 -0.16
C LEU A 224 9.10 -20.93 0.39
N ASN A 225 8.24 -21.51 -0.46
CA ASN A 225 7.36 -22.62 -0.09
C ASN A 225 7.96 -24.00 -0.42
N LEU A 226 9.19 -24.05 -0.93
CA LEU A 226 9.98 -25.27 -1.18
C LEU A 226 10.97 -25.51 -0.01
#